data_AF-A0A923QST7-F1
#
_entry.id   AF-A0A923QST7-F1
#
_cell.length_a   1.000
_cell.length_b   1.000
_cell.length_c   1.000
_cell.angle_alpha   90.00
_cell.angle_beta   90.00
_cell.angle_gamma   90.00
#
_symmetry.space_group_name_H-M   'P 1'
#
loop_
_entity.id
_entity.type
_entity.pdbx_description
1 polymer ?
#
loop_
_entity_poly.entity_id
_entity_poly.type
_entity_poly.pdbx_seq_one_letter_code
_entity_poly.pdbx_strand_id
1 'polypeptide(L)'
;MDVYYSDHYTLDLPPGNRFPMQKYRMLRDYLVDHQIIRTSELKSSPLALPEMLRLAHTNDYIEAMRTGSVSMDIIKRIGFPWSEDLYLRSCATVGGAMASARSALRDGIAGNLAGGTHHAHSDRGEGYCVFNDIAVASRFLKRESHASRIAIIDLDVHQGNGNSSILRDDDGIFIFSMHGERNYPFKKIPSHLDIALADGATDAVFLENLDVGLEAVERFEPDFIFYQMGVDPLKEDSLGKMNLSFAGLMERDRRVLSFAKRRQVPISLALGGGYAKPIELSVEAYANTYRVVKQLFSL
;
A
#
# COMPACT_ATOMS: atom_id res chain seq x y z
N MET A 1 -9.48 5.54 15.09
CA MET A 1 -8.37 5.92 14.20
C MET A 1 -8.92 6.61 12.98
N ASP A 2 -8.17 7.51 12.37
CA ASP A 2 -8.55 8.09 11.09
C ASP A 2 -8.32 7.11 9.93
N VAL A 3 -9.30 7.04 9.03
CA VAL A 3 -9.23 6.22 7.82
C VAL A 3 -9.62 7.06 6.61
N TYR A 4 -8.69 7.18 5.66
CA TYR A 4 -8.84 8.03 4.48
C TYR A 4 -9.38 7.23 3.29
N TYR A 5 -10.26 7.81 2.48
CA TYR A 5 -10.80 7.15 1.28
C TYR A 5 -10.79 8.08 0.06
N SER A 6 -10.81 7.51 -1.15
CA SER A 6 -10.83 8.25 -2.42
C SER A 6 -11.62 7.53 -3.53
N ASP A 7 -12.56 6.64 -3.14
CA ASP A 7 -13.36 5.82 -4.06
C ASP A 7 -14.44 6.58 -4.84
N HIS A 8 -14.61 7.88 -4.58
CA HIS A 8 -15.47 8.76 -5.37
C HIS A 8 -14.88 9.11 -6.73
N TYR A 9 -13.55 8.98 -6.92
CA TYR A 9 -12.94 9.06 -8.25
C TYR A 9 -13.02 7.69 -8.93
N THR A 10 -13.96 7.53 -9.85
CA THR A 10 -14.16 6.29 -10.62
C THR A 10 -13.40 6.34 -11.93
N LEU A 11 -12.97 5.18 -12.43
CA LEU A 11 -12.31 5.05 -13.73
C LEU A 11 -13.20 4.23 -14.66
N ASP A 12 -13.49 4.78 -15.84
CA ASP A 12 -14.13 4.03 -16.92
C ASP A 12 -13.10 3.14 -17.60
N LEU A 13 -13.01 1.90 -17.10
CA LEU A 13 -12.06 0.93 -17.61
C LEU A 13 -12.63 0.18 -18.82
N PRO A 14 -11.83 -0.08 -19.86
CA PRO A 14 -12.28 -0.83 -21.01
C PRO A 14 -12.71 -2.26 -20.62
N PRO A 15 -13.68 -2.86 -21.33
CA PRO A 15 -14.12 -4.23 -21.08
C PRO A 15 -12.94 -5.21 -21.03
N GLY A 16 -12.93 -6.09 -20.03
CA GLY A 16 -11.88 -7.09 -19.83
C GLY A 16 -10.66 -6.60 -19.04
N ASN A 17 -10.59 -5.33 -18.64
CA ASN A 17 -9.59 -4.88 -17.68
C ASN A 17 -9.73 -5.67 -16.36
N ARG A 18 -8.60 -6.12 -15.80
CA ARG A 18 -8.59 -6.99 -14.62
C ARG A 18 -8.63 -6.21 -13.30
N PHE A 19 -8.47 -4.89 -13.32
CA PHE A 19 -8.40 -4.07 -12.12
C PHE A 19 -9.80 -3.85 -11.52
N PRO A 20 -10.08 -4.37 -10.31
CA PRO A 20 -11.40 -4.33 -9.72
C PRO A 20 -11.64 -2.99 -9.01
N MET A 21 -11.82 -1.91 -9.78
CA MET A 21 -11.93 -0.54 -9.22
C MET A 21 -13.04 -0.41 -8.15
N GLN A 22 -14.12 -1.18 -8.26
CA GLN A 22 -15.21 -1.21 -7.28
C GLN A 22 -14.78 -1.67 -5.87
N LYS A 23 -13.66 -2.41 -5.72
CA LYS A 23 -13.23 -2.97 -4.43
C LYS A 23 -13.05 -1.90 -3.34
N TYR A 24 -12.62 -0.70 -3.72
CA TYR A 24 -12.37 0.38 -2.77
C TYR A 24 -13.67 0.89 -2.13
N ARG A 25 -14.72 1.10 -2.94
CA ARG A 25 -16.05 1.47 -2.46
C ARG A 25 -16.67 0.33 -1.66
N MET A 26 -16.62 -0.90 -2.19
CA MET A 26 -17.13 -2.08 -1.50
C MET A 26 -16.50 -2.25 -0.11
N LEU A 27 -15.18 -2.05 0.02
CA LEU A 27 -14.50 -2.11 1.31
C LEU A 27 -14.95 -1.00 2.25
N ARG A 28 -15.01 0.26 1.79
CA ARG A 28 -15.47 1.38 2.62
C ARG A 28 -16.88 1.10 3.17
N ASP A 29 -17.80 0.72 2.29
CA ASP A 29 -19.18 0.45 2.64
C ASP A 29 -19.26 -0.76 3.58
N TYR A 30 -18.54 -1.85 3.29
CA TYR A 30 -18.46 -3.04 4.14
C TYR A 30 -17.99 -2.71 5.56
N LEU A 31 -16.94 -1.89 5.72
CA LEU A 31 -16.39 -1.50 7.02
C LEU A 31 -17.40 -0.72 7.87
N VAL A 32 -18.22 0.12 7.25
CA VAL A 32 -19.26 0.91 7.92
C VAL A 32 -20.47 0.04 8.25
N ASP A 33 -20.97 -0.72 7.28
CA ASP A 33 -22.18 -1.54 7.42
C ASP A 33 -22.01 -2.62 8.49
N HIS A 34 -20.79 -3.17 8.62
CA HIS A 34 -20.44 -4.16 9.65
C HIS A 34 -19.92 -3.53 10.95
N GLN A 35 -20.00 -2.20 11.08
CA GLN A 35 -19.59 -1.44 12.27
C GLN A 35 -18.12 -1.70 12.70
N ILE A 36 -17.27 -2.09 11.75
CA ILE A 36 -15.82 -2.25 11.98
C ILE A 36 -15.19 -0.87 12.13
N ILE A 37 -15.67 0.13 11.38
CA ILE A 37 -15.26 1.52 11.45
C ILE A 37 -16.51 2.41 11.56
N ARG A 38 -16.45 3.45 12.40
CA ARG A 38 -17.53 4.44 12.50
C ARG A 38 -17.43 5.46 11.37
N THR A 39 -18.55 6.01 10.90
CA THR A 39 -18.53 7.09 9.89
C THR A 39 -17.69 8.30 10.31
N SER A 40 -17.60 8.60 11.61
CA SER A 40 -16.76 9.68 12.15
C SER A 40 -15.26 9.42 12.04
N GLU A 41 -14.85 8.17 11.81
CA GLU A 41 -13.46 7.78 11.57
C GLU A 41 -13.09 7.90 10.08
N LEU A 42 -14.07 8.00 9.18
CA LEU A 42 -13.84 8.14 7.74
C LEU A 42 -13.56 9.60 7.34
N LYS A 43 -12.51 9.80 6.55
CA LYS A 43 -12.10 11.10 6.03
C LYS A 43 -11.89 11.02 4.53
N SER A 44 -12.39 12.00 3.78
CA SER A 44 -12.04 12.10 2.36
C SER A 44 -10.56 12.44 2.22
N SER A 45 -9.87 11.76 1.31
CA SER A 45 -8.45 12.00 1.07
C SER A 45 -8.24 13.38 0.44
N PRO A 46 -7.35 14.22 0.98
CA PRO A 46 -6.97 15.46 0.31
C PRO A 46 -6.21 15.14 -0.98
N LEU A 47 -6.20 16.07 -1.92
CA LEU A 47 -5.37 15.97 -3.11
C LEU A 47 -3.92 16.35 -2.76
N ALA A 48 -2.96 15.50 -3.11
CA ALA A 48 -1.56 15.89 -3.11
C ALA A 48 -1.32 16.96 -4.20
N LEU A 49 -0.73 18.08 -3.79
CA LEU A 49 -0.32 19.14 -4.71
C LEU A 49 0.96 18.73 -5.47
N PRO A 50 1.23 19.28 -6.66
CA PRO A 50 2.41 18.92 -7.46
C PRO A 50 3.75 19.02 -6.70
N GLU A 51 3.91 19.99 -5.80
CA GLU A 51 5.09 20.13 -4.95
C GLU A 51 5.27 19.00 -3.93
N MET A 52 4.19 18.31 -3.56
CA MET A 52 4.24 17.11 -2.74
C MET A 52 4.63 15.91 -3.59
N LEU A 53 4.07 15.77 -4.80
CA LEU A 53 4.43 14.70 -5.73
C LEU A 53 5.91 14.76 -6.11
N ARG A 54 6.48 15.97 -6.25
CA ARG A 54 7.92 16.21 -6.50
C ARG A 54 8.86 15.64 -5.44
N LEU A 55 8.33 15.24 -4.28
CA LEU A 55 9.12 14.52 -3.29
C LEU A 55 9.61 13.18 -3.83
N ALA A 56 8.84 12.47 -4.65
CA ALA A 56 9.21 11.15 -5.16
C ALA A 56 9.29 11.07 -6.69
N HIS A 57 8.67 12.02 -7.40
CA HIS A 57 8.53 11.99 -8.85
C HIS A 57 9.20 13.17 -9.55
N THR A 58 9.66 12.93 -10.78
CA THR A 58 10.21 13.96 -11.66
C THR A 58 9.14 14.96 -12.06
N ASN A 59 9.53 16.22 -12.27
CA ASN A 59 8.61 17.27 -12.68
C ASN A 59 7.97 16.96 -14.04
N ASP A 60 8.74 16.40 -14.97
CA ASP A 60 8.26 16.05 -16.32
C ASP A 60 7.16 14.99 -16.26
N TYR A 61 7.32 13.95 -15.45
CA TYR A 61 6.29 12.92 -15.30
C TYR A 61 5.01 13.46 -14.65
N ILE A 62 5.15 14.28 -13.60
CA ILE A 62 4.01 14.92 -12.93
C ILE A 62 3.23 15.79 -13.92
N GLU A 63 3.93 16.64 -14.68
CA GLU A 63 3.31 17.55 -15.64
C GLU A 63 2.66 16.78 -16.80
N ALA A 64 3.29 15.72 -17.28
CA ALA A 64 2.74 14.86 -18.32
C ALA A 64 1.44 14.17 -17.88
N MET A 65 1.40 13.66 -16.65
CA MET A 65 0.18 13.08 -16.07
C MET A 65 -0.90 14.13 -15.83
N ARG A 66 -0.53 15.33 -15.37
CA ARG A 66 -1.45 16.44 -15.10
C ARG A 66 -2.12 16.98 -16.36
N THR A 67 -1.37 17.06 -17.47
CA THR A 67 -1.84 17.64 -18.74
C THR A 67 -2.35 16.61 -19.73
N GLY A 68 -2.18 15.31 -19.45
CA GLY A 68 -2.53 14.24 -20.38
C GLY A 68 -1.55 14.07 -21.54
N SER A 69 -0.37 14.67 -21.45
CA SER A 69 0.70 14.52 -22.45
C SER A 69 1.63 13.32 -22.18
N VAL A 70 1.32 12.50 -21.17
CA VAL A 70 2.02 11.25 -20.86
C VAL A 70 2.07 10.32 -22.06
N SER A 71 3.23 9.70 -22.29
CA SER A 71 3.44 8.84 -23.45
C SER A 71 2.55 7.59 -23.40
N MET A 72 2.16 7.11 -24.58
CA MET A 72 1.34 5.90 -24.71
C MET A 72 2.03 4.66 -24.12
N ASP A 73 3.35 4.61 -24.10
CA ASP A 73 4.10 3.51 -23.51
C ASP A 73 3.99 3.49 -21.99
N ILE A 74 4.00 4.66 -21.33
CA ILE A 74 3.76 4.75 -19.88
C ILE A 74 2.30 4.40 -19.57
N ILE A 75 1.35 4.88 -20.36
CA ILE A 75 -0.08 4.51 -20.20
C ILE A 75 -0.30 3.00 -20.30
N LYS A 76 0.33 2.33 -21.26
CA LYS A 76 0.29 0.86 -21.37
C LYS A 76 0.90 0.16 -20.17
N ARG A 77 2.01 0.68 -19.62
CA ARG A 77 2.66 0.14 -18.41
C ARG A 77 1.78 0.31 -17.17
N ILE A 78 1.13 1.46 -17.02
CA ILE A 78 0.19 1.74 -15.93
C ILE A 78 -1.01 0.79 -16.03
N GLY A 79 -1.53 0.56 -17.24
CA GLY A 79 -2.69 -0.31 -17.46
C GLY A 79 -4.04 0.39 -17.33
N PHE A 80 -4.05 1.73 -17.29
CA PHE A 80 -5.24 2.57 -17.28
C PHE A 80 -5.20 3.58 -18.43
N PRO A 81 -6.32 3.83 -19.12
CA PRO A 81 -6.41 4.98 -20.03
C PRO A 81 -6.22 6.27 -19.22
N TRP A 82 -5.56 7.25 -19.81
CA TRP A 82 -5.49 8.57 -19.18
C TRP A 82 -6.87 9.21 -19.11
N SER A 83 -7.17 9.81 -17.97
CA SER A 83 -8.30 10.71 -17.76
C SER A 83 -7.95 11.71 -16.65
N GLU A 84 -8.69 12.81 -16.56
CA GLU A 84 -8.56 13.74 -15.43
C GLU A 84 -8.86 13.03 -14.10
N ASP A 85 -9.85 12.14 -14.07
CA ASP A 85 -10.17 11.32 -12.89
C ASP A 85 -9.04 10.37 -12.50
N LEU A 86 -8.28 9.80 -13.46
CA LEU A 86 -7.08 9.02 -13.15
C LEU A 86 -6.05 9.88 -12.42
N TYR A 87 -5.79 11.09 -12.92
CA TYR A 87 -4.86 12.02 -12.30
C TYR A 87 -5.33 12.42 -10.89
N LEU A 88 -6.59 12.88 -10.76
CA LEU A 88 -7.16 13.32 -9.48
C LEU A 88 -7.19 12.18 -8.45
N ARG A 89 -7.61 10.98 -8.84
CA ARG A 89 -7.57 9.78 -7.98
C ARG A 89 -6.15 9.49 -7.50
N SER A 90 -5.17 9.61 -8.39
CA SER A 90 -3.77 9.34 -8.06
C SER A 90 -3.22 10.38 -7.08
N CYS A 91 -3.57 11.65 -7.26
CA CYS A 91 -3.26 12.71 -6.29
C CYS A 91 -3.97 12.48 -4.94
N ALA A 92 -5.23 12.05 -4.95
CA ALA A 92 -5.99 11.73 -3.74
C ALA A 92 -5.39 10.54 -2.99
N THR A 93 -4.91 9.54 -3.72
CA THR A 93 -4.23 8.37 -3.16
C THR A 93 -2.98 8.79 -2.37
N VAL A 94 -2.15 9.63 -2.97
CA VAL A 94 -0.94 10.18 -2.32
C VAL A 94 -1.29 11.08 -1.13
N GLY A 95 -2.26 11.98 -1.30
CA GLY A 95 -2.67 12.88 -0.21
C GLY A 95 -3.32 12.13 0.96
N GLY A 96 -4.05 11.04 0.69
CA GLY A 96 -4.55 10.11 1.68
C GLY A 96 -3.43 9.42 2.45
N ALA A 97 -2.36 8.97 1.78
CA ALA A 97 -1.19 8.38 2.44
C ALA A 97 -0.46 9.38 3.35
N MET A 98 -0.27 10.63 2.91
CA MET A 98 0.32 11.69 3.72
C MET A 98 -0.54 12.06 4.93
N ALA A 99 -1.86 12.19 4.73
CA ALA A 99 -2.79 12.52 5.81
C ALA A 99 -2.90 11.37 6.83
N SER A 100 -2.95 10.13 6.35
CA SER A 100 -2.90 8.92 7.18
C SER A 100 -1.61 8.88 8.00
N ALA A 101 -0.46 9.16 7.38
CA ALA A 101 0.81 9.21 8.09
C ALA A 101 0.84 10.24 9.24
N ARG A 102 0.31 11.44 9.00
CA ARG A 102 0.16 12.47 10.05
C ARG A 102 -0.79 12.05 11.17
N SER A 103 -1.91 11.41 10.84
CA SER A 103 -2.82 10.91 11.86
C SER A 103 -2.25 9.74 12.64
N ALA A 104 -1.46 8.87 12.02
CA ALA A 104 -0.76 7.78 12.71
C ALA A 104 0.25 8.33 13.73
N LEU A 105 0.99 9.40 13.41
CA LEU A 105 1.89 10.06 14.37
C LEU A 105 1.15 10.57 15.62
N ARG A 106 -0.08 11.06 15.43
CA ARG A 106 -0.91 11.60 16.52
C ARG A 106 -1.59 10.50 17.35
N ASP A 107 -2.15 9.49 16.68
CA ASP A 107 -3.06 8.52 17.29
C ASP A 107 -2.42 7.12 17.47
N GLY A 108 -1.16 6.95 17.04
CA GLY A 108 -0.45 5.67 16.99
C GLY A 108 -0.78 4.81 15.76
N ILE A 109 -1.95 4.99 15.14
CA ILE A 109 -2.37 4.25 13.95
C ILE A 109 -3.38 5.02 13.10
N ALA A 110 -3.26 4.90 11.79
CA ALA A 110 -4.25 5.37 10.81
C ALA A 110 -4.19 4.53 9.53
N GLY A 111 -5.17 4.68 8.63
CA GLY A 111 -5.18 3.94 7.37
C GLY A 111 -5.61 4.75 6.16
N ASN A 112 -5.28 4.26 4.97
CA ASN A 112 -5.75 4.73 3.68
C ASN A 112 -6.46 3.56 2.98
N LEU A 113 -7.76 3.66 2.71
CA LEU A 113 -8.57 2.70 1.94
C LEU A 113 -8.31 2.80 0.43
N ALA A 114 -7.08 3.16 0.08
CA ALA A 114 -6.52 3.25 -1.25
C ALA A 114 -5.00 3.04 -1.12
N GLY A 115 -4.26 3.33 -2.18
CA GLY A 115 -2.79 3.38 -2.07
C GLY A 115 -2.12 2.03 -2.00
N GLY A 116 -0.87 2.07 -1.51
CA GLY A 116 0.07 0.96 -1.67
C GLY A 116 0.52 0.87 -3.13
N THR A 117 0.68 2.01 -3.82
CA THR A 117 1.01 2.08 -5.24
C THR A 117 2.51 1.91 -5.47
N HIS A 118 3.02 0.78 -4.98
CA HIS A 118 4.43 0.47 -4.78
C HIS A 118 5.25 0.21 -6.07
N HIS A 119 4.61 0.15 -7.24
CA HIS A 119 5.28 -0.08 -8.52
C HIS A 119 5.68 1.21 -9.24
N ALA A 120 5.10 2.36 -8.86
CA ALA A 120 5.41 3.62 -9.52
C ALA A 120 6.86 4.04 -9.24
N HIS A 121 7.57 4.38 -10.30
CA HIS A 121 8.93 4.91 -10.27
C HIS A 121 8.91 6.45 -10.25
N SER A 122 10.07 7.08 -10.06
CA SER A 122 10.18 8.54 -10.06
C SER A 122 9.78 9.16 -11.40
N ASP A 123 10.01 8.48 -12.52
CA ASP A 123 9.85 8.99 -13.88
C ASP A 123 8.69 8.36 -14.67
N ARG A 124 8.00 7.36 -14.09
CA ARG A 124 6.89 6.65 -14.75
C ARG A 124 6.03 5.88 -13.76
N GLY A 125 4.77 5.66 -14.14
CA GLY A 125 3.90 4.68 -13.52
C GLY A 125 4.02 3.31 -14.20
N GLU A 126 3.67 2.25 -13.47
CA GLU A 126 3.54 0.89 -13.98
C GLU A 126 2.72 0.00 -13.04
N GLY A 127 2.17 -1.11 -13.53
CA GLY A 127 1.51 -2.11 -12.68
C GLY A 127 0.34 -1.54 -11.87
N TYR A 128 -0.56 -0.78 -12.51
CA TYR A 128 -1.68 -0.08 -11.87
C TYR A 128 -1.28 1.04 -10.88
N CYS A 129 -0.01 1.41 -10.82
CA CYS A 129 0.50 2.46 -9.95
C CYS A 129 0.90 3.69 -10.78
N VAL A 130 0.28 4.84 -10.49
CA VAL A 130 0.57 6.12 -11.17
C VAL A 130 1.64 6.90 -10.41
N PHE A 131 1.37 7.26 -9.16
CA PHE A 131 2.33 7.89 -8.24
C PHE A 131 2.58 6.94 -7.08
N ASN A 132 3.78 6.96 -6.51
CA ASN A 132 4.17 6.13 -5.38
C ASN A 132 3.83 6.86 -4.08
N ASP A 133 2.71 6.47 -3.48
CA ASP A 133 2.14 7.15 -2.31
C ASP A 133 3.01 6.98 -1.05
N ILE A 134 3.53 5.78 -0.80
CA ILE A 134 4.41 5.50 0.34
C ILE A 134 5.73 6.26 0.20
N ALA A 135 6.31 6.36 -1.00
CA ALA A 135 7.56 7.11 -1.20
C ALA A 135 7.37 8.62 -1.00
N VAL A 136 6.28 9.19 -1.51
CA VAL A 136 5.95 10.60 -1.25
C VAL A 136 5.72 10.82 0.24
N ALA A 137 4.91 9.98 0.90
CA ALA A 137 4.60 10.13 2.32
C ALA A 137 5.85 9.97 3.20
N SER A 138 6.76 9.05 2.87
CA SER A 138 8.03 8.85 3.59
C SER A 138 8.91 10.10 3.53
N ARG A 139 9.18 10.61 2.32
CA ARG A 139 9.97 11.84 2.13
C ARG A 139 9.28 13.07 2.72
N PHE A 140 7.96 13.09 2.73
CA PHE A 140 7.16 14.13 3.37
C PHE A 140 7.37 14.15 4.89
N LEU A 141 7.25 13.01 5.57
CA LEU A 141 7.49 12.92 7.02
C LEU A 141 8.92 13.33 7.39
N LYS A 142 9.92 12.89 6.61
CA LYS A 142 11.32 13.29 6.80
C LYS A 142 11.53 14.78 6.63
N ARG A 143 10.96 15.37 5.56
CA ARG A 143 11.06 16.82 5.31
C ARG A 143 10.45 17.65 6.44
N GLU A 144 9.37 17.16 7.05
CA GLU A 144 8.73 17.82 8.20
C GLU A 144 9.39 17.50 9.55
N SER A 145 10.50 16.74 9.55
CA SER A 145 11.18 16.26 10.77
C SER A 145 10.27 15.50 11.73
N HIS A 146 9.22 14.87 11.19
CA HIS A 146 8.27 14.08 11.97
C HIS A 146 8.70 12.63 12.18
N ALA A 147 9.57 12.12 11.31
CA ALA A 147 10.17 10.79 11.39
C ALA A 147 11.55 10.81 10.72
N SER A 148 12.54 10.15 11.33
CA SER A 148 13.91 10.06 10.80
C SER A 148 14.24 8.67 10.29
N ARG A 149 13.66 7.62 10.91
CA ARG A 149 13.90 6.21 10.63
C ARG A 149 12.58 5.53 10.26
N ILE A 150 12.27 5.47 8.97
CA ILE A 150 11.00 4.92 8.49
C ILE A 150 11.21 3.50 7.98
N ALA A 151 10.43 2.55 8.51
CA ALA A 151 10.35 1.22 7.94
C ALA A 151 9.13 1.10 7.01
N ILE A 152 9.34 0.51 5.84
CA ILE A 152 8.29 0.09 4.91
C ILE A 152 8.22 -1.43 4.97
N ILE A 153 7.10 -1.94 5.45
CA ILE A 153 6.77 -3.36 5.47
C ILE A 153 5.79 -3.61 4.32
N ASP A 154 6.29 -4.22 3.24
CA ASP A 154 5.55 -4.47 2.00
C ASP A 154 5.29 -5.98 1.87
N LEU A 155 4.03 -6.37 2.10
CA LEU A 155 3.58 -7.76 2.12
C LEU A 155 2.58 -8.08 0.99
N ASP A 156 2.59 -7.28 -0.06
CA ASP A 156 1.99 -7.61 -1.34
C ASP A 156 2.66 -8.84 -1.97
N VAL A 157 1.92 -9.59 -2.77
CA VAL A 157 2.52 -10.71 -3.51
C VAL A 157 3.51 -10.23 -4.57
N HIS A 158 3.41 -8.99 -5.03
CA HIS A 158 4.33 -8.38 -5.98
C HIS A 158 5.43 -7.63 -5.24
N GLN A 159 6.66 -7.64 -5.77
CA GLN A 159 7.72 -6.82 -5.17
C GLN A 159 7.42 -5.33 -5.42
N GLY A 160 7.45 -4.52 -4.36
CA GLY A 160 7.40 -3.05 -4.42
C GLY A 160 8.64 -2.40 -5.02
N ASN A 161 8.95 -2.71 -6.28
CA ASN A 161 10.11 -2.22 -7.02
C ASN A 161 10.18 -0.69 -7.14
N GLY A 162 9.04 0.01 -7.16
CA GLY A 162 8.99 1.47 -7.14
C GLY A 162 9.47 2.04 -5.80
N ASN A 163 9.06 1.45 -4.67
CA ASN A 163 9.57 1.82 -3.35
C ASN A 163 11.10 1.69 -3.31
N SER A 164 11.61 0.53 -3.70
CA SER A 164 13.05 0.25 -3.71
C SER A 164 13.80 1.16 -4.68
N SER A 165 13.26 1.41 -5.87
CA SER A 165 13.87 2.30 -6.85
C SER A 165 13.97 3.77 -6.39
N ILE A 166 13.06 4.24 -5.54
CA ILE A 166 12.99 5.64 -5.14
C ILE A 166 13.71 5.88 -3.81
N LEU A 167 13.64 4.94 -2.86
CA LEU A 167 13.97 5.20 -1.46
C LEU A 167 15.18 4.42 -0.94
N ARG A 168 15.69 3.44 -1.69
CA ARG A 168 16.80 2.58 -1.25
C ARG A 168 18.02 3.35 -0.73
N ASP A 169 18.39 4.43 -1.40
CA ASP A 169 19.63 5.15 -1.10
C ASP A 169 19.46 6.20 0.04
N ASP A 170 18.29 6.22 0.70
CA ASP A 170 18.05 7.07 1.88
C ASP A 170 18.36 6.28 3.16
N ASP A 171 19.45 6.65 3.85
CA ASP A 171 19.95 5.97 5.05
C ASP A 171 18.94 5.90 6.22
N GLY A 172 17.90 6.74 6.22
CA GLY A 172 16.84 6.68 7.22
C GLY A 172 15.57 5.97 6.73
N ILE A 173 15.65 5.20 5.64
CA ILE A 173 14.57 4.32 5.18
C ILE A 173 15.04 2.88 5.23
N PHE A 174 14.20 1.97 5.72
CA PHE A 174 14.39 0.53 5.59
C PHE A 174 13.21 -0.09 4.88
N ILE A 175 13.47 -0.93 3.87
CA ILE A 175 12.43 -1.55 3.05
C ILE A 175 12.54 -3.06 3.22
N PHE A 176 11.54 -3.63 3.89
CA PHE A 176 11.33 -5.06 3.97
C PHE A 176 10.19 -5.42 3.00
N SER A 177 10.53 -6.18 1.95
CA SER A 177 9.55 -6.74 1.03
C SER A 177 9.56 -8.27 1.12
N MET A 178 8.37 -8.86 1.28
CA MET A 178 8.19 -10.30 1.20
C MET A 178 7.13 -10.61 0.13
N HIS A 179 7.57 -11.25 -0.96
CA HIS A 179 6.82 -11.31 -2.21
C HIS A 179 6.98 -12.65 -2.91
N GLY A 180 6.15 -12.92 -3.92
CA GLY A 180 6.26 -14.11 -4.75
C GLY A 180 7.48 -14.03 -5.67
N GLU A 181 8.36 -15.03 -5.61
CA GLU A 181 9.58 -15.11 -6.42
C GLU A 181 9.26 -14.93 -7.92
N ARG A 182 8.20 -15.61 -8.37
CA ARG A 182 7.76 -15.67 -9.78
C ARG A 182 6.58 -14.75 -10.09
N ASN A 183 6.21 -13.86 -9.17
CA ASN A 183 5.26 -12.78 -9.41
C ASN A 183 5.94 -11.60 -10.11
N TYR A 184 5.14 -10.76 -10.79
CA TYR A 184 5.61 -9.49 -11.34
C TYR A 184 6.15 -8.60 -10.19
N PRO A 185 7.16 -7.73 -10.45
CA PRO A 185 7.97 -7.63 -11.66
C PRO A 185 8.95 -8.80 -11.80
N PHE A 186 9.19 -9.27 -13.03
CA PHE A 186 10.13 -10.39 -13.25
C PHE A 186 11.59 -10.00 -13.01
N LYS A 187 11.92 -8.73 -13.22
CA LYS A 187 13.21 -8.16 -12.79
C LYS A 187 12.99 -7.43 -11.48
N LYS A 188 13.41 -8.05 -10.39
CA LYS A 188 13.35 -7.47 -9.05
C LYS A 188 14.37 -6.33 -8.92
N ILE A 189 13.98 -5.27 -8.21
CA ILE A 189 14.90 -4.20 -7.80
C ILE A 189 15.13 -4.40 -6.32
N PRO A 190 16.35 -4.75 -5.88
CA PRO A 190 16.52 -5.17 -4.52
C PRO A 190 16.18 -4.05 -3.53
N SER A 191 15.64 -4.44 -2.39
CA SER A 191 15.24 -3.62 -1.24
C SER A 191 16.40 -3.61 -0.23
N HIS A 192 16.10 -3.34 1.05
CA HIS A 192 17.05 -3.59 2.14
C HIS A 192 16.99 -5.05 2.61
N LEU A 193 15.77 -5.60 2.67
CA LEU A 193 15.51 -7.01 2.86
C LEU A 193 14.43 -7.47 1.87
N ASP A 194 14.78 -8.41 1.01
CA ASP A 194 13.83 -9.11 0.15
C ASP A 194 13.75 -10.58 0.59
N ILE A 195 12.53 -11.05 0.85
CA ILE A 195 12.25 -12.48 1.03
C ILE A 195 11.36 -12.93 -0.12
N ALA A 196 11.94 -13.69 -1.04
CA ALA A 196 11.22 -14.28 -2.16
C ALA A 196 10.64 -15.63 -1.77
N LEU A 197 9.31 -15.76 -1.83
CA LEU A 197 8.59 -16.99 -1.52
C LEU A 197 8.22 -17.75 -2.80
N ALA A 198 8.33 -19.08 -2.75
CA ALA A 198 7.96 -19.95 -3.85
C ALA A 198 6.44 -19.96 -4.11
N ASP A 199 6.05 -20.31 -5.33
CA ASP A 199 4.64 -20.57 -5.68
C ASP A 199 4.03 -21.60 -4.72
N GLY A 200 2.82 -21.34 -4.25
CA GLY A 200 2.11 -22.21 -3.31
C GLY A 200 2.53 -22.07 -1.85
N ALA A 201 3.34 -21.06 -1.49
CA ALA A 201 3.70 -20.76 -0.10
C ALA A 201 2.44 -20.73 0.80
N THR A 202 2.49 -21.49 1.89
CA THR A 202 1.38 -21.65 2.85
C THR A 202 1.50 -20.67 4.00
N ASP A 203 0.46 -20.59 4.83
CA ASP A 203 0.44 -19.79 6.06
C ASP A 203 1.69 -20.00 6.91
N ALA A 204 2.10 -21.25 7.16
CA ALA A 204 3.24 -21.56 8.00
C ALA A 204 4.56 -20.98 7.44
N VAL A 205 4.82 -21.20 6.15
CA VAL A 205 6.02 -20.71 5.46
C VAL A 205 6.05 -19.18 5.45
N PHE A 206 4.92 -18.56 5.15
CA PHE A 206 4.80 -17.11 5.11
C PHE A 206 5.06 -16.49 6.49
N LEU A 207 4.44 -17.04 7.53
CA LEU A 207 4.52 -16.51 8.90
C LEU A 207 5.91 -16.72 9.53
N GLU A 208 6.59 -17.83 9.25
CA GLU A 208 7.97 -18.06 9.69
C GLU A 208 8.92 -17.02 9.08
N ASN A 209 8.80 -16.75 7.78
CA ASN A 209 9.62 -15.74 7.11
C ASN A 209 9.26 -14.30 7.53
N LEU A 210 7.98 -14.04 7.83
CA LEU A 210 7.55 -12.75 8.38
C LEU A 210 8.26 -12.45 9.69
N ASP A 211 8.41 -13.43 10.58
CA ASP A 211 9.09 -13.23 11.87
C ASP A 211 10.55 -12.79 11.67
N VAL A 212 11.27 -13.44 10.75
CA VAL A 212 12.65 -13.07 10.38
C VAL A 212 12.71 -11.63 9.85
N GLY A 213 11.74 -11.24 9.01
CA GLY A 213 11.64 -9.88 8.50
C GLY A 213 11.36 -8.85 9.58
N LEU A 214 10.45 -9.15 10.51
CA LEU A 214 10.14 -8.27 11.64
C LEU A 214 11.33 -8.11 12.59
N GLU A 215 12.15 -9.13 12.80
CA GLU A 215 13.41 -8.98 13.54
C GLU A 215 14.40 -8.04 12.84
N ALA A 216 14.45 -8.05 11.51
CA ALA A 216 15.29 -7.11 10.75
C ALA A 216 14.77 -5.67 10.85
N VAL A 217 13.45 -5.49 10.74
CA VAL A 217 12.81 -4.20 10.99
C VAL A 217 13.08 -3.72 12.42
N GLU A 218 13.04 -4.61 13.41
CA GLU A 218 13.36 -4.28 14.79
C GLU A 218 14.79 -3.76 14.96
N ARG A 219 15.78 -4.43 14.35
CA ARG A 219 17.19 -3.99 14.38
C ARG A 219 17.39 -2.63 13.70
N PHE A 220 16.52 -2.27 12.77
CA PHE A 220 16.49 -0.94 12.18
C PHE A 220 15.86 0.12 13.09
N GLU A 221 15.25 -0.22 14.22
CA GLU A 221 14.73 0.74 15.20
C GLU A 221 13.93 1.90 14.57
N PRO A 222 12.86 1.61 13.80
CA PRO A 222 12.09 2.66 13.14
C PRO A 222 11.34 3.53 14.15
N ASP A 223 11.22 4.81 13.85
CA ASP A 223 10.34 5.75 14.53
C ASP A 223 9.00 5.94 13.81
N PHE A 224 8.84 5.35 12.62
CA PHE A 224 7.58 5.28 11.88
C PHE A 224 7.50 4.04 10.98
N ILE A 225 6.31 3.46 10.82
CA ILE A 225 6.08 2.30 9.93
C ILE A 225 5.00 2.63 8.89
N PHE A 226 5.31 2.40 7.61
CA PHE A 226 4.29 2.17 6.58
C PHE A 226 4.08 0.66 6.44
N TYR A 227 2.84 0.22 6.56
CA TYR A 227 2.47 -1.18 6.32
C TYR A 227 1.56 -1.27 5.10
N GLN A 228 2.10 -1.84 4.03
CA GLN A 228 1.32 -2.18 2.84
C GLN A 228 0.77 -3.61 3.03
N MET A 229 -0.55 -3.69 3.13
CA MET A 229 -1.30 -4.89 3.57
C MET A 229 -1.99 -5.59 2.40
N GLY A 230 -1.30 -5.75 1.27
CA GLY A 230 -1.83 -6.39 0.07
C GLY A 230 -2.45 -7.74 0.41
N VAL A 231 -3.64 -8.02 -0.10
CA VAL A 231 -4.37 -9.28 0.16
C VAL A 231 -4.27 -10.24 -1.02
N ASP A 232 -3.46 -9.91 -2.03
CA ASP A 232 -3.17 -10.81 -3.15
C ASP A 232 -2.23 -11.99 -2.85
N PRO A 233 -1.68 -12.19 -1.63
CA PRO A 233 -1.19 -13.51 -1.23
C PRO A 233 -2.31 -14.54 -0.95
N LEU A 234 -3.58 -14.10 -0.84
CA LEU A 234 -4.73 -14.97 -0.60
C LEU A 234 -4.83 -16.05 -1.69
N LYS A 235 -5.13 -17.29 -1.28
CA LYS A 235 -5.30 -18.43 -2.20
C LYS A 235 -6.27 -18.15 -3.35
N GLU A 236 -7.35 -17.43 -3.08
CA GLU A 236 -8.40 -17.13 -4.07
C GLU A 236 -8.03 -15.95 -5.00
N ASP A 237 -6.86 -15.33 -4.80
CA ASP A 237 -6.36 -14.26 -5.67
C ASP A 237 -6.02 -14.77 -7.07
N SER A 238 -6.37 -13.98 -8.09
CA SER A 238 -6.16 -14.37 -9.50
C SER A 238 -4.83 -13.90 -10.10
N LEU A 239 -4.10 -13.02 -9.41
CA LEU A 239 -2.79 -12.50 -9.81
C LEU A 239 -1.67 -13.01 -8.91
N GLY A 240 -1.97 -13.33 -7.65
CA GLY A 240 -1.09 -14.02 -6.72
C GLY A 240 -0.81 -15.47 -7.08
N LYS A 241 0.31 -15.99 -6.60
CA LYS A 241 0.68 -17.41 -6.71
C LYS A 241 0.94 -18.07 -5.36
N MET A 242 0.55 -17.42 -4.26
CA MET A 242 0.64 -17.98 -2.92
C MET A 242 -0.66 -18.70 -2.54
N ASN A 243 -0.66 -19.36 -1.39
CA ASN A 243 -1.76 -20.19 -0.92
C ASN A 243 -2.10 -19.83 0.53
N LEU A 244 -2.17 -18.53 0.85
CA LEU A 244 -2.55 -18.10 2.19
C LEU A 244 -4.06 -18.23 2.40
N SER A 245 -4.44 -18.63 3.61
CA SER A 245 -5.83 -18.59 4.05
C SER A 245 -6.19 -17.23 4.63
N PHE A 246 -7.49 -16.96 4.82
CA PHE A 246 -7.94 -15.80 5.60
C PHE A 246 -7.33 -15.76 7.01
N ALA A 247 -7.21 -16.92 7.66
CA ALA A 247 -6.60 -17.01 8.99
C ALA A 247 -5.10 -16.67 8.94
N GLY A 248 -4.40 -17.10 7.90
CA GLY A 248 -2.99 -16.77 7.67
C GLY A 248 -2.77 -15.27 7.46
N LEU A 249 -3.60 -14.62 6.64
CA LEU A 249 -3.54 -13.16 6.43
C LEU A 249 -3.88 -12.38 7.71
N MET A 250 -4.91 -12.80 8.45
CA MET A 250 -5.24 -12.20 9.75
C MET A 250 -4.09 -12.33 10.75
N GLU A 251 -3.44 -13.49 10.78
CA GLU A 251 -2.29 -13.74 11.65
C GLU A 251 -1.07 -12.91 11.24
N ARG A 252 -0.81 -12.76 9.94
CA ARG A 252 0.19 -11.82 9.41
C ARG A 252 -0.08 -10.40 9.92
N ASP A 253 -1.29 -9.91 9.73
CA ASP A 253 -1.68 -8.56 10.13
C ASP A 253 -1.52 -8.39 11.65
N ARG A 254 -1.95 -9.40 12.43
CA ARG A 254 -1.81 -9.40 13.89
C ARG A 254 -0.36 -9.31 14.32
N ARG A 255 0.56 -10.01 13.65
CA ARG A 255 2.00 -9.97 13.97
C ARG A 255 2.61 -8.60 13.68
N VAL A 256 2.37 -8.02 12.50
CA VAL A 256 2.87 -6.69 12.13
C VAL A 256 2.31 -5.61 13.05
N LEU A 257 0.99 -5.59 13.26
CA LEU A 257 0.31 -4.61 14.09
C LEU A 257 0.70 -4.74 15.57
N SER A 258 0.84 -5.97 16.07
CA SER A 258 1.33 -6.20 17.45
C SER A 258 2.79 -5.81 17.60
N PHE A 259 3.63 -6.01 16.59
CA PHE A 259 5.01 -5.55 16.58
C PHE A 259 5.06 -4.01 16.74
N ALA A 260 4.36 -3.27 15.86
CA ALA A 260 4.30 -1.81 15.94
C ALA A 260 3.75 -1.33 17.29
N LYS A 261 2.67 -1.94 17.79
CA LYS A 261 2.07 -1.61 19.09
C LYS A 261 3.03 -1.86 20.26
N ARG A 262 3.69 -3.02 20.32
CA ARG A 262 4.65 -3.36 21.38
C ARG A 262 5.85 -2.41 21.41
N ARG A 263 6.28 -1.95 20.23
CA ARG A 263 7.38 -1.00 20.07
C ARG A 263 6.95 0.46 20.22
N GLN A 264 5.65 0.71 20.35
CA GLN A 264 5.07 2.05 20.40
C GLN A 264 5.44 2.91 19.17
N VAL A 265 5.58 2.26 18.01
CA VAL A 265 5.92 2.94 16.75
C VAL A 265 4.64 3.25 15.98
N PRO A 266 4.38 4.52 15.63
CA PRO A 266 3.27 4.90 14.78
C PRO A 266 3.24 4.12 13.47
N ILE A 267 2.06 3.66 13.06
CA ILE A 267 1.88 2.83 11.86
C ILE A 267 0.76 3.36 10.95
N SER A 268 1.07 3.54 9.67
CA SER A 268 0.12 3.92 8.63
C SER A 268 -0.14 2.76 7.67
N LEU A 269 -1.42 2.44 7.45
CA LEU A 269 -1.85 1.31 6.64
C LEU A 269 -2.19 1.75 5.20
N ALA A 270 -1.76 0.96 4.21
CA ALA A 270 -2.11 1.13 2.81
C ALA A 270 -2.54 -0.21 2.20
N LEU A 271 -3.53 -0.21 1.29
CA LEU A 271 -4.11 -1.46 0.77
C LEU A 271 -3.15 -2.23 -0.16
N GLY A 272 -2.85 -1.70 -1.35
CA GLY A 272 -2.18 -2.38 -2.46
C GLY A 272 -3.03 -3.44 -3.19
N GLY A 273 -2.41 -4.57 -3.51
CA GLY A 273 -2.97 -5.63 -4.35
C GLY A 273 -4.07 -6.47 -3.69
N GLY A 274 -4.97 -7.01 -4.52
CA GLY A 274 -6.13 -7.79 -4.10
C GLY A 274 -7.15 -7.90 -5.23
N TYR A 275 -7.28 -9.11 -5.77
CA TYR A 275 -7.88 -9.47 -7.05
C TYR A 275 -8.56 -10.85 -7.01
N ALA A 276 -9.11 -11.22 -5.85
CA ALA A 276 -9.78 -12.49 -5.66
C ALA A 276 -11.03 -12.62 -6.54
N LYS A 277 -11.42 -13.87 -6.81
CA LYS A 277 -12.62 -14.20 -7.57
C LYS A 277 -13.48 -15.18 -6.77
N PRO A 278 -14.66 -14.74 -6.27
CA PRO A 278 -15.28 -13.41 -6.41
C PRO A 278 -14.54 -12.31 -5.61
N ILE A 279 -14.70 -11.03 -5.99
CA ILE A 279 -13.90 -9.89 -5.45
C ILE A 279 -14.20 -9.58 -3.97
N GLU A 280 -15.39 -9.97 -3.53
CA GLU A 280 -15.86 -9.93 -2.16
C GLU A 280 -14.88 -10.63 -1.20
N LEU A 281 -14.13 -11.62 -1.67
CA LEU A 281 -13.10 -12.28 -0.87
C LEU A 281 -11.91 -11.36 -0.56
N SER A 282 -11.49 -10.51 -1.50
CA SER A 282 -10.48 -9.48 -1.22
C SER A 282 -11.03 -8.42 -0.26
N VAL A 283 -12.30 -8.04 -0.42
CA VAL A 283 -12.97 -7.10 0.49
C VAL A 283 -13.00 -7.64 1.92
N GLU A 284 -13.39 -8.91 2.09
CA GLU A 284 -13.35 -9.61 3.38
C GLU A 284 -11.94 -9.66 3.98
N ALA A 285 -10.92 -9.95 3.15
CA ALA A 285 -9.54 -10.03 3.60
C ALA A 285 -9.04 -8.67 4.12
N TYR A 286 -9.31 -7.57 3.41
CA TYR A 286 -8.97 -6.23 3.92
C TYR A 286 -9.77 -5.89 5.18
N ALA A 287 -11.07 -6.21 5.21
CA ALA A 287 -11.91 -5.95 6.37
C ALA A 287 -11.39 -6.68 7.62
N ASN A 288 -10.88 -7.90 7.44
CA ASN A 288 -10.21 -8.66 8.48
C ASN A 288 -8.98 -7.95 9.06
N THR A 289 -8.16 -7.28 8.23
CA THR A 289 -7.08 -6.44 8.75
C THR A 289 -7.61 -5.35 9.69
N TYR A 290 -8.69 -4.66 9.32
CA TYR A 290 -9.30 -3.64 10.18
C TYR A 290 -9.96 -4.22 11.44
N ARG A 291 -10.49 -5.45 11.40
CA ARG A 291 -10.94 -6.16 12.62
C ARG A 291 -9.77 -6.40 13.57
N VAL A 292 -8.62 -6.85 13.06
CA VAL A 292 -7.40 -7.02 13.85
C VAL A 292 -6.94 -5.69 14.45
N VAL A 293 -7.00 -4.59 13.68
CA VAL A 293 -6.70 -3.25 14.21
C VAL A 293 -7.61 -2.90 15.39
N LYS A 294 -8.92 -3.11 15.27
CA LYS A 294 -9.88 -2.81 16.35
C LYS A 294 -9.67 -3.66 17.58
N GLN A 295 -9.32 -4.95 17.40
CA GLN A 295 -8.97 -5.84 18.50
C GLN A 295 -7.70 -5.39 19.23
N LEU A 296 -6.69 -4.93 18.49
CA LEU A 296 -5.39 -4.60 19.06
C LEU A 296 -5.33 -3.19 19.64
N PHE A 297 -5.97 -2.18 19.05
CA PHE A 297 -5.72 -0.78 19.43
C PHE A 297 -6.75 -0.17 20.40
N SER A 298 -7.74 -0.92 20.91
CA SER A 298 -8.76 -0.41 21.85
C SER A 298 -9.45 0.89 21.35
N LEU A 299 -9.84 0.93 20.06
CA LEU A 299 -10.35 2.09 19.32
C LEU A 299 -11.84 2.03 18.98
#